data_AF-A0AAP3DKQ2-F1
#
_entry.id   AF-A0AAP3DKQ2-F1
#
_cell.length_a   1.000
_cell.length_b   1.000
_cell.length_c   1.000
_cell.angle_alpha   90.00
_cell.angle_beta   90.00
_cell.angle_gamma   90.00
#
_symmetry.space_group_name_H-M   'P 1'
#
loop_
_entity.id
_entity.type
_entity.pdbx_description
1 polymer ?
#
loop_
_entity_poly.entity_id
_entity_poly.type
_entity_poly.pdbx_seq_one_letter_code
_entity_poly.pdbx_strand_id
1 'polypeptide(L)' 'MKKFTIEVEMKERWIPHFMSMLKYMEYLGDIGSSRSVEIFADGDGDFRPKFKTDIDFEMVEPFADNDGNRIYDAG' A
#
# COMPACT_ATOMS: atom_id res chain seq x y z
N MET A 1 7.15 17.87 -4.81
CA MET A 1 7.36 16.41 -4.93
C MET A 1 8.58 16.04 -4.09
N LYS A 2 8.46 15.09 -3.17
CA LYS A 2 9.55 14.61 -2.32
C LYS A 2 9.86 13.17 -2.73
N LYS A 3 11.14 12.83 -2.88
CA LYS A 3 11.59 11.45 -3.11
C LYS A 3 11.99 10.84 -1.78
N PHE A 4 11.62 9.59 -1.57
CA PHE A 4 11.99 8.77 -0.41
C PHE A 4 12.08 7.30 -0.84
N THR A 5 12.66 6.47 0.00
CA THR A 5 12.91 5.06 -0.27
C THR A 5 12.11 4.20 0.69
N ILE A 6 11.41 3.19 0.18
CA ILE A 6 10.82 2.12 0.99
C ILE A 6 11.61 0.85 0.75
N GLU A 7 12.20 0.30 1.80
CA GLU A 7 12.70 -1.07 1.80
C GLU A 7 11.59 -2.01 2.26
N VAL A 8 11.35 -3.08 1.50
CA VAL A 8 10.32 -4.08 1.81
C VAL A 8 10.88 -5.49 1.83
N GLU A 9 10.54 -6.25 2.87
CA GLU A 9 10.81 -7.69 2.98
C GLU A 9 9.48 -8.44 3.03
N MET A 10 9.27 -9.39 2.12
CA MET A 10 8.08 -10.25 2.06
C MET A 10 8.40 -11.59 1.39
N LYS A 11 7.53 -12.59 1.51
CA LYS A 11 7.72 -13.88 0.82
C LYS A 11 7.63 -13.69 -0.69
N GLU A 12 8.46 -14.43 -1.43
CA GLU A 12 8.58 -14.33 -2.90
C GLU A 12 7.25 -14.43 -3.64
N ARG A 13 6.34 -15.29 -3.17
CA ARG A 13 5.00 -15.47 -3.79
C ARG A 13 4.14 -14.21 -3.80
N TRP A 14 4.38 -13.27 -2.88
CA TRP A 14 3.61 -12.02 -2.78
C TRP A 14 4.18 -10.89 -3.64
N ILE A 15 5.46 -10.98 -4.01
CA ILE A 15 6.15 -9.96 -4.80
C ILE A 15 5.37 -9.60 -6.09
N PRO A 16 4.94 -10.54 -6.95
CA PRO A 16 4.23 -10.17 -8.18
C PRO A 16 2.88 -9.48 -7.92
N HIS A 17 2.15 -9.87 -6.87
CA HIS A 17 0.88 -9.24 -6.50
C HIS A 17 1.09 -7.81 -5.98
N PHE A 18 2.04 -7.63 -5.06
CA PHE A 18 2.39 -6.32 -4.52
C PHE A 18 2.90 -5.38 -5.61
N MET A 19 3.79 -5.85 -6.50
CA MET A 19 4.29 -5.03 -7.60
C MET A 19 3.22 -4.67 -8.62
N SER A 20 2.27 -5.58 -8.91
CA SER A 20 1.13 -5.30 -9.80
C SER A 20 0.22 -4.22 -9.20
N MET A 21 -0.03 -4.26 -7.89
CA MET A 21 -0.77 -3.25 -7.16
C MET A 21 -0.15 -1.86 -7.32
N LEU A 22 1.16 -1.74 -7.06
CA LEU A 22 1.90 -0.48 -7.20
C LEU A 22 1.89 0.05 -8.64
N LYS A 23 2.06 -0.83 -9.64
CA LYS A 23 2.02 -0.45 -11.05
C LYS A 23 0.65 0.02 -11.51
N TYR A 24 -0.43 -0.56 -10.97
CA TYR A 24 -1.77 -0.08 -11.25
C TYR A 24 -2.05 1.28 -10.59
N MET A 25 -1.55 1.52 -9.37
CA MET A 25 -1.59 2.85 -8.74
C MET A 25 -0.84 3.90 -9.59
N GLU A 26 0.34 3.57 -10.11
CA GLU A 26 1.11 4.42 -11.02
C GLU A 26 0.32 4.75 -12.29
N TYR A 27 -0.29 3.74 -12.92
CA TYR A 27 -1.15 3.93 -14.10
C TYR A 27 -2.36 4.84 -13.82
N LEU A 28 -3.07 4.64 -12.72
CA LEU A 28 -4.21 5.47 -12.33
C LEU A 28 -3.82 6.94 -12.14
N GLY A 29 -2.63 7.18 -11.57
CA GLY A 29 -2.05 8.52 -11.46
C GLY A 29 -1.73 9.16 -12.81
N ASP A 30 -1.21 8.38 -13.75
CA ASP A 30 -0.89 8.84 -15.12
C ASP A 30 -2.15 9.26 -15.91
N ILE A 31 -3.24 8.50 -15.78
CA ILE A 31 -4.50 8.79 -16.50
C ILE A 31 -5.47 9.70 -15.73
N GLY A 32 -5.14 10.09 -14.49
CA GLY A 32 -6.00 10.92 -13.65
C GLY A 32 -7.32 10.26 -13.24
N SER A 33 -7.30 8.97 -12.88
CA SER A 33 -8.50 8.21 -12.48
C SER A 33 -8.45 7.76 -11.04
N SER A 34 -9.54 7.97 -10.29
CA SER A 34 -9.68 7.45 -8.92
C SER A 34 -10.32 6.06 -8.90
N ARG A 35 -9.68 5.10 -8.22
CA ARG A 35 -10.18 3.73 -7.96
C ARG A 35 -9.62 3.24 -6.62
N SER A 36 -10.34 2.32 -5.97
CA SER A 36 -9.75 1.49 -4.92
C SER A 36 -8.75 0.52 -5.55
N VAL A 37 -7.59 0.38 -4.91
CA VAL A 37 -6.56 -0.61 -5.27
C VAL A 37 -6.20 -1.38 -4.00
N GLU A 38 -6.41 -2.68 -4.01
CA GLU A 38 -6.44 -3.49 -2.79
C GLU A 38 -5.52 -4.70 -2.89
N ILE A 39 -4.90 -5.05 -1.76
CA ILE A 39 -4.19 -6.31 -1.52
C ILE A 39 -4.60 -6.83 -0.14
N PHE A 40 -4.80 -8.13 0.00
CA PHE A 40 -5.17 -8.71 1.29
C PHE A 40 -4.02 -8.61 2.30
N ALA A 41 -4.25 -7.90 3.41
CA ALA A 41 -3.25 -7.50 4.40
C ALA A 41 -2.85 -8.58 5.42
N ASP A 42 -3.00 -9.86 5.05
CA ASP A 42 -2.85 -11.06 5.90
C ASP A 42 -4.08 -11.41 6.74
N GLY A 43 -4.17 -12.69 7.08
CA GLY A 43 -5.19 -13.23 7.99
C GLY A 43 -4.82 -14.61 8.53
N ASP A 44 -4.04 -15.38 7.75
CA ASP A 44 -3.51 -16.69 8.12
C ASP A 44 -2.03 -16.67 8.53
N GLY A 45 -1.38 -15.51 8.47
CA GLY A 45 0.03 -15.34 8.83
C GLY A 45 0.99 -15.48 7.66
N ASP A 46 0.49 -15.58 6.43
CA ASP A 46 1.34 -15.78 5.27
C ASP A 46 1.88 -14.47 4.68
N PHE A 47 1.06 -13.43 4.59
CA PHE A 47 1.47 -12.14 4.06
C PHE A 47 2.00 -11.23 5.18
N ARG A 48 3.26 -11.41 5.58
CA ARG A 48 3.87 -10.60 6.66
C ARG A 48 4.92 -9.63 6.12
N PRO A 49 4.55 -8.58 5.36
CA PRO A 49 5.51 -7.62 4.87
C PRO A 49 6.11 -6.80 6.01
N LYS A 50 7.39 -6.47 5.90
CA LYS A 50 8.06 -5.49 6.77
C LYS A 50 8.52 -4.33 5.92
N PHE A 51 8.17 -3.11 6.32
CA PHE A 51 8.54 -1.89 5.62
C PHE A 51 9.49 -1.05 6.48
N LYS A 52 10.54 -0.51 5.85
CA LYS A 52 11.42 0.53 6.41
C LYS A 52 11.49 1.69 5.44
N THR A 53 11.72 2.90 5.96
CA THR A 53 11.79 4.12 5.14
C THR A 53 12.86 5.08 5.65
N ASP A 54 13.34 5.94 4.76
CA ASP A 54 14.36 6.97 5.03
C ASP A 54 13.76 8.33 5.45
N ILE A 55 12.46 8.36 5.77
CA ILE A 55 11.75 9.57 6.21
C ILE A 55 10.99 9.36 7.51
N ASP A 56 10.89 10.44 8.28
CA ASP A 56 9.93 10.53 9.38
C ASP A 56 8.53 10.82 8.83
N PHE A 57 7.52 10.22 9.44
CA PHE A 57 6.11 10.44 9.14
C PHE A 57 5.27 10.23 10.40
N GLU A 58 4.09 10.84 10.42
CA GLU A 58 3.08 10.61 11.44
C GLU A 58 2.06 9.59 10.92
N MET A 59 1.59 8.72 11.80
CA MET A 59 0.47 7.84 11.49
C MET A 59 -0.80 8.68 11.40
N VAL A 60 -1.61 8.42 10.38
CA VAL A 60 -2.91 9.08 10.17
C VAL A 60 -4.05 8.09 10.39
N GLU A 61 -5.20 8.58 10.82
CA GLU A 61 -6.42 7.78 10.92
C GLU A 61 -7.01 7.52 9.53
N PRO A 62 -7.67 6.36 9.30
CA PRO A 62 -8.32 6.09 8.03
C PRO A 62 -9.53 7.00 7.82
N PHE A 63 -9.84 7.31 6.55
CA PHE A 63 -11.07 8.00 6.15
C PHE A 63 -12.32 7.13 6.41
N ALA A 64 -12.20 5.82 6.16
CA ALA A 64 -13.24 4.85 6.42
C ALA A 64 -12.65 3.54 6.98
N ASP A 65 -13.36 2.93 7.93
CA ASP A 65 -13.06 1.61 8.48
C ASP A 65 -14.37 0.79 8.48
N ASN A 66 -14.40 -0.29 7.70
CA ASN A 66 -15.53 -1.22 7.62
C ASN A 66 -15.07 -2.63 8.00
N ASP A 67 -15.35 -3.01 9.25
CA ASP A 67 -14.94 -4.30 9.83
C ASP A 67 -13.44 -4.60 9.68
N GLY A 68 -12.59 -3.57 9.80
CA GLY A 68 -11.13 -3.67 9.66
C GLY A 68 -10.61 -3.41 8.24
N ASN A 69 -11.48 -3.27 7.24
CA ASN A 69 -11.09 -2.82 5.91
C ASN A 69 -10.96 -1.30 5.93
N ARG A 70 -9.71 -0.82 5.87
CA ARG A 70 -9.37 0.60 6.04
C ARG A 70 -9.03 1.26 4.73
N ILE A 71 -9.57 2.47 4.53
CA ILE A 71 -9.25 3.35 3.41
C ILE A 71 -8.52 4.57 3.96
N TYR A 72 -7.35 4.86 3.40
CA TYR A 72 -6.57 6.06 3.70
C TYR A 72 -6.68 7.02 2.52
N ASP A 73 -7.17 8.22 2.79
CA ASP A 73 -7.40 9.27 1.80
C ASP A 73 -6.79 10.58 2.30
N ALA A 74 -6.18 11.35 1.40
CA ALA A 74 -5.54 12.63 1.70
C ALA A 74 -6.48 13.83 1.53
N GLY A 75 -7.74 13.59 1.10
CA GLY A 75 -8.80 14.61 1.00
C GLY A 75 -9.24 14.92 -0.43
#